data_AF-A0A3N4HAP8-F1
#
_entry.id   AF-A0A3N4HAP8-F1
#
_cell.length_a   1.000
_cell.length_b   1.000
_cell.length_c   1.000
_cell.angle_alpha   90.00
_cell.angle_beta   90.00
_cell.angle_gamma   90.00
#
_symmetry.space_group_name_H-M   'P 1'
#
loop_
_entity.id
_entity.type
_entity.pdbx_description
1 polymer ?
#
loop_
_entity_poly.entity_id
_entity_poly.type
_entity_poly.pdbx_seq_one_letter_code
_entity_poly.pdbx_strand_id
1 'polypeptide(L)' 'MESASLPGRINLSETTYQEIKEHYPCEYRGEIQVKNGGTFKMYFLT' A
#
# COMPACT_ATOMS: atom_id res chain seq x y z
N MET A 1 1.88 -1.63 8.24
CA MET A 1 2.23 -1.10 6.90
C MET A 1 3.64 -1.51 6.51
N GLU A 2 4.65 -1.21 7.34
CA GLU A 2 6.02 -1.69 7.13
C GLU A 2 6.17 -3.19 7.36
N SER A 3 5.59 -3.75 8.42
CA SER A 3 5.71 -5.19 8.77
C SER A 3 5.17 -6.16 7.72
N ALA A 4 4.42 -5.65 6.74
CA ALA A 4 3.89 -6.42 5.62
C ALA A 4 4.54 -6.04 4.28
N SER A 5 5.57 -5.16 4.28
CA SER A 5 6.26 -4.75 3.05
C SER A 5 7.19 -5.85 2.52
N LEU A 6 7.63 -5.70 1.27
CA LEU A 6 8.68 -6.52 0.67
C LEU A 6 10.01 -5.74 0.70
N PRO A 7 11.16 -6.42 0.91
CA PRO A 7 12.47 -5.78 0.80
C PRO A 7 12.66 -5.08 -0.55
N GLY A 8 13.20 -3.87 -0.53
CA GLY A 8 13.44 -3.08 -1.75
C GLY A 8 12.18 -2.49 -2.39
N ARG A 9 11.03 -2.50 -1.69
CA ARG A 9 9.78 -1.86 -2.16
C ARG A 9 9.24 -0.89 -1.11
N ILE A 10 8.63 0.20 -1.57
CA ILE A 10 7.95 1.18 -0.72
C ILE A 10 6.46 0.87 -0.73
N ASN A 11 5.92 0.45 0.42
CA ASN A 11 4.52 0.11 0.60
C ASN A 11 3.70 1.36 0.94
N LEU A 12 2.53 1.49 0.32
CA LEU A 12 1.62 2.62 0.43
C LEU A 12 0.24 2.13 0.91
N SER A 13 -0.37 2.87 1.84
CA SER A 13 -1.77 2.69 2.20
C SER A 13 -2.64 3.32 1.12
N GLU A 14 -3.91 2.94 1.10
CA GLU A 14 -4.88 3.59 0.20
C GLU A 14 -4.89 5.11 0.35
N THR A 15 -4.81 5.64 1.58
CA THR A 15 -4.79 7.09 1.83
C THR A 15 -3.60 7.78 1.14
N THR A 16 -2.37 7.28 1.36
CA THR A 16 -1.17 7.86 0.75
C THR A 16 -1.18 7.68 -0.76
N TYR A 17 -1.65 6.53 -1.27
CA TYR A 17 -1.81 6.32 -2.71
C TYR A 17 -2.73 7.38 -3.34
N GLN A 18 -3.89 7.70 -2.74
CA GLN A 18 -4.80 8.70 -3.31
C GLN A 18 -4.16 10.09 -3.42
N GLU A 19 -3.27 10.45 -2.49
CA GLU A 19 -2.60 11.76 -2.49
C GLU A 19 -1.50 11.87 -3.56
N ILE A 20 -0.85 10.76 -3.92
CA ILE A 20 0.37 10.80 -4.76
C ILE A 20 0.24 10.12 -6.13
N LYS A 21 -0.82 9.34 -6.38
CA LYS A 21 -1.00 8.54 -7.61
C LYS A 21 -0.93 9.33 -8.92
N GLU A 22 -1.23 10.63 -8.88
CA GLU A 22 -1.16 11.50 -10.07
C GLU A 22 0.27 11.96 -10.37
N HIS A 23 1.16 11.89 -9.38
CA HIS A 23 2.53 12.37 -9.47
C HIS A 23 3.55 11.23 -9.59
N TYR A 24 3.23 10.05 -9.06
CA TYR A 24 4.13 8.90 -9.05
C TYR A 24 3.42 7.62 -9.49
N PRO A 25 4.09 6.77 -10.29
CA PRO A 25 3.53 5.48 -10.66
C PRO A 25 3.42 4.59 -9.43
N CYS A 26 2.27 3.93 -9.31
CA CYS A 26 1.97 3.03 -8.21
C CYS A 26 1.30 1.78 -8.75
N GLU A 27 1.49 0.66 -8.08
CA GLU A 27 0.90 -0.64 -8.42
C GLU A 27 0.01 -1.13 -7.28
N TYR A 28 -1.21 -1.59 -7.60
CA TYR A 28 -2.06 -2.25 -6.61
C TYR A 28 -1.51 -3.63 -6.25
N ARG A 29 -1.30 -3.85 -4.96
CA ARG A 29 -0.69 -5.07 -4.44
C ARG A 29 -1.72 -6.09 -3.94
N GLY A 30 -2.96 -5.67 -3.72
CA GLY A 30 -3.98 -6.49 -3.08
C GLY A 30 -4.42 -5.92 -1.73
N GLU A 31 -5.23 -6.71 -1.03
CA GLU A 31 -5.73 -6.34 0.29
C GLU A 31 -5.04 -7.15 1.38
N ILE A 32 -4.85 -6.54 2.55
CA ILE A 32 -4.40 -7.24 3.75
C ILE A 32 -5.45 -7.16 4.84
N GLN A 33 -5.70 -8.30 5.49
CA GLN A 33 -6.49 -8.33 6.71
C GLN A 33 -5.60 -7.96 7.89
N VAL A 34 -6.03 -6.98 8.69
CA VAL A 34 -5.34 -6.61 9.93
C VAL A 34 -5.98 -7.29 11.13
N LYS A 35 -5.21 -7.39 12.22
CA LYS A 35 -5.60 -8.09 13.46
C LYS A 35 -6.93 -7.62 14.06
N ASN A 36 -7.35 -6.39 13.79
CA ASN A 36 -8.60 -5.81 14.29
C ASN A 36 -9.81 -6.05 13.36
N GLY A 37 -9.70 -6.97 12.40
CA GLY A 37 -10.80 -7.36 11.50
C GLY A 37 -11.06 -6.41 10.33
N GLY A 38 -10.22 -5.38 10.16
CA GLY A 38 -10.28 -4.49 8.99
C GLY A 38 -9.52 -5.08 7.80
N THR A 39 -9.97 -4.76 6.60
CA THR A 39 -9.26 -5.06 5.35
C THR A 39 -8.76 -3.76 4.75
N PHE A 40 -7.47 -3.71 4.39
CA PHE A 40 -6.82 -2.54 3.83
C PHE A 40 -6.25 -2.84 2.46
N LYS A 41 -6.61 -2.01 1.47
CA LYS A 41 -5.93 -2.01 0.18
C LYS A 41 -4.50 -1.49 0.34
N MET A 42 -3.57 -2.17 -0.31
CA MET A 42 -2.16 -1.85 -0.30
C MET A 42 -1.64 -1.64 -1.72
N TYR A 43 -0.69 -0.74 -1.83
CA TYR A 43 -0.08 -0.35 -3.10
C TYR A 43 1.44 -0.32 -2.94
N PHE A 44 2.17 -0.46 -4.03
CA PHE A 44 3.61 -0.18 -4.07
C PHE A 44 3.88 1.05 -4.92
N LEU A 45 4.90 1.82 -4.54
CA LEU A 45 5.52 2.78 -5.43
C LEU A 45 6.39 2.02 -6.45
N THR A 46 6.34 2.41 -7.73
CA THR A 46 7.06 1.77 -8.83
C THR A 46 8.20 2.63 -9.35
#